data_AF-A0AAW3YYD2-F1
#
_entry.id   AF-A0AAW3YYD2-F1
#
_cell.length_a   1.000
_cell.length_b   1.000
_cell.length_c   1.000
_cell.angle_alpha   90.00
_cell.angle_beta   90.00
_cell.angle_gamma   90.00
#
_symmetry.space_group_name_H-M   'P 1'
#
loop_
_entity.id
_entity.type
_entity.pdbx_description
1 polymer ?
#
loop_
_entity_poly.entity_id
_entity_poly.type
_entity_poly.pdbx_seq_one_letter_code
_entity_poly.pdbx_strand_id
1 'polypeptide(L)'
;MPLFNASGFVTDGGIVRLWRLDSQNSKPQVIMSVYSPYRNNNTTVTFYEYRHGRLWQIRRDVFVSPSMTETLRFGQNNEVIFKLRKLKTHNELLSDNDVMRLQFDAKQIEKISSALITGHVKLFQGQWHGGKITTCAGAQLSINFEPEAQNWLKERQKNSTRSLTIAWLDSPEGKQLLLVANDDFCRWEPTKDKL
;
A
#
# COMPACT_ATOMS: atom_id res chain seq x y z
N MET A 1 3.57 -16.44 11.08
CA MET A 1 3.52 -14.98 10.78
C MET A 1 2.28 -14.38 11.42
N PRO A 2 2.23 -13.06 11.69
CA PRO A 2 1.02 -12.42 12.19
C PRO A 2 -0.10 -12.59 11.16
N LEU A 3 -1.34 -12.71 11.62
CA LEU A 3 -2.48 -12.88 10.73
C LEU A 3 -2.70 -11.64 9.85
N PHE A 4 -2.48 -10.44 10.40
CA PHE A 4 -2.58 -9.16 9.70
C PHE A 4 -1.27 -8.40 9.85
N ASN A 5 -0.73 -7.88 8.76
CA ASN A 5 0.52 -7.12 8.73
C ASN A 5 0.36 -5.87 7.88
N ALA A 6 0.89 -4.75 8.37
CA ALA A 6 1.09 -3.52 7.60
C ALA A 6 2.60 -3.29 7.44
N SER A 7 3.08 -3.11 6.21
CA SER A 7 4.49 -2.88 5.88
C SER A 7 4.60 -1.96 4.66
N GLY A 8 5.81 -1.71 4.16
CA GLY A 8 5.98 -0.89 2.96
C GLY A 8 7.43 -0.79 2.54
N PHE A 9 7.66 -0.13 1.42
CA PHE A 9 8.99 0.13 0.89
C PHE A 9 8.98 1.36 -0.03
N VAL A 10 10.16 1.94 -0.25
CA VAL A 10 10.37 3.02 -1.22
C VAL A 10 10.82 2.44 -2.57
N THR A 11 10.46 3.15 -3.64
CA THR A 11 10.96 2.92 -4.99
C THR A 11 11.51 4.23 -5.54
N ASP A 12 12.17 4.18 -6.70
CA ASP A 12 12.68 5.38 -7.37
C ASP A 12 11.54 6.37 -7.72
N GLY A 13 10.33 5.85 -7.97
CA GLY A 13 9.17 6.63 -8.40
C GLY A 13 8.22 7.04 -7.29
N GLY A 14 8.28 6.41 -6.11
CA GLY A 14 7.32 6.65 -5.04
C GLY A 14 7.42 5.68 -3.88
N ILE A 15 6.30 5.53 -3.18
CA ILE A 15 6.19 4.72 -1.96
C ILE A 15 5.12 3.67 -2.17
N VAL A 16 5.39 2.44 -1.72
CA VAL A 16 4.44 1.34 -1.68
C VAL A 16 4.11 1.04 -0.22
N ARG A 17 2.83 1.16 0.13
CA ARG A 17 2.27 0.72 1.41
C ARG A 17 1.54 -0.59 1.21
N LEU A 18 1.75 -1.53 2.10
CA LEU A 18 1.23 -2.90 2.00
C LEU A 18 0.43 -3.27 3.23
N TRP A 19 -0.69 -3.94 3.01
CA TRP A 19 -1.44 -4.65 4.02
C TRP A 19 -1.65 -6.08 3.58
N ARG A 20 -1.36 -7.03 4.45
CA ARG A 20 -1.44 -8.45 4.15
C ARG A 20 -2.23 -9.17 5.23
N LEU A 21 -3.23 -9.92 4.79
CA LEU A 21 -3.94 -10.91 5.59
C LEU A 21 -3.45 -12.29 5.20
N ASP A 22 -2.92 -13.04 6.17
CA ASP A 22 -2.56 -14.44 6.04
C ASP A 22 -3.67 -15.35 6.58
N SER A 23 -3.69 -16.59 6.09
CA SER A 23 -4.44 -17.70 6.67
C SER A 23 -3.72 -18.25 7.91
N GLN A 24 -4.39 -19.13 8.65
CA GLN A 24 -3.79 -19.84 9.80
C GLN A 24 -2.50 -20.59 9.43
N ASN A 25 -2.35 -21.01 8.17
CA ASN A 25 -1.16 -21.69 7.66
C ASN A 25 -0.07 -20.73 7.15
N SER A 26 -0.12 -19.44 7.51
CA SER A 26 0.81 -18.39 7.08
C SER A 26 0.92 -18.23 5.55
N LYS A 27 -0.14 -18.60 4.81
CA LYS A 27 -0.27 -18.33 3.37
C LYS A 27 -1.10 -17.06 3.16
N PRO A 28 -0.72 -16.18 2.21
CA PRO A 28 -1.50 -14.98 1.94
C PRO A 28 -2.91 -15.36 1.51
N GLN A 29 -3.90 -14.63 2.03
CA GLN A 29 -5.28 -14.62 1.57
C GLN A 29 -5.55 -13.37 0.75
N VAL A 30 -5.07 -12.22 1.22
CA VAL A 30 -5.16 -10.94 0.52
C VAL A 30 -3.89 -10.13 0.77
N ILE A 31 -3.39 -9.49 -0.28
CA ILE A 31 -2.41 -8.41 -0.18
C ILE A 31 -2.99 -7.18 -0.85
N MET A 32 -3.14 -6.09 -0.11
CA MET A 32 -3.47 -4.77 -0.63
C MET A 32 -2.19 -3.94 -0.73
N SER A 33 -1.95 -3.38 -1.90
CA SER A 33 -0.84 -2.48 -2.18
C SER A 33 -1.37 -1.11 -2.55
N VAL A 34 -0.83 -0.06 -1.92
CA VAL A 34 -1.15 1.33 -2.25
C VAL A 34 0.15 2.01 -2.67
N TYR A 35 0.25 2.29 -3.96
CA TYR A 35 1.36 3.04 -4.54
C TYR A 35 1.01 4.52 -4.61
N SER A 36 1.90 5.34 -4.07
CA SER A 36 1.82 6.80 -4.07
C SER A 36 3.11 7.36 -4.68
N PRO A 37 3.09 7.91 -5.90
CA PRO A 37 4.28 8.46 -6.55
C PRO A 37 4.72 9.76 -5.85
N TYR A 38 6.02 10.06 -5.89
CA TYR A 38 6.55 11.31 -5.31
C TYR A 38 6.06 12.55 -6.06
N ARG A 39 5.87 12.38 -7.37
CA ARG A 39 5.38 13.42 -8.27
C ARG A 39 4.00 12.98 -8.74
N ASN A 40 3.04 13.89 -8.70
CA ASN A 40 1.65 13.73 -9.16
C ASN A 40 0.75 13.06 -8.10
N ASN A 41 -0.54 13.40 -8.06
CA ASN A 41 -1.47 12.88 -7.05
C ASN A 41 -2.10 11.53 -7.42
N ASN A 42 -1.39 10.73 -8.22
CA ASN A 42 -1.91 9.52 -8.84
C ASN A 42 -1.76 8.33 -7.87
N THR A 43 -2.78 8.03 -7.07
CA THR A 43 -2.74 6.84 -6.19
C THR A 43 -3.18 5.61 -6.96
N THR A 44 -2.42 4.51 -6.86
CA THR A 44 -2.84 3.21 -7.38
C THR A 44 -3.06 2.27 -6.20
N VAL A 45 -4.21 1.62 -6.15
CA VAL A 45 -4.54 0.59 -5.17
C VAL A 45 -4.71 -0.74 -5.88
N THR A 46 -3.95 -1.75 -5.47
CA THR A 46 -4.06 -3.10 -6.04
C THR A 46 -4.35 -4.12 -4.96
N PHE A 47 -5.39 -4.92 -5.15
CA PHE A 47 -5.69 -6.10 -4.36
C PHE A 47 -5.22 -7.35 -5.09
N TYR A 48 -4.45 -8.18 -4.39
CA TYR A 48 -4.05 -9.51 -4.81
C TYR A 48 -4.74 -10.51 -3.88
N GLU A 49 -5.71 -11.25 -4.41
CA GLU A 49 -6.49 -12.22 -3.64
C GLU A 49 -6.04 -13.64 -3.96
N TYR A 50 -5.94 -14.47 -2.93
CA TYR A 50 -5.44 -15.82 -3.01
C TYR A 50 -6.46 -16.82 -2.49
N ARG A 51 -6.56 -17.97 -3.16
CA ARG A 51 -7.36 -19.13 -2.73
C ARG A 51 -6.48 -20.35 -2.70
N HIS A 52 -6.50 -21.09 -1.58
CA HIS A 52 -5.64 -22.26 -1.39
C HIS A 52 -4.15 -21.99 -1.68
N GLY A 53 -3.67 -20.79 -1.36
CA GLY A 53 -2.29 -20.37 -1.58
C GLY A 53 -1.94 -20.07 -3.05
N ARG A 54 -2.93 -19.94 -3.94
CA ARG A 54 -2.72 -19.55 -5.35
C ARG A 54 -3.43 -18.24 -5.64
N LEU A 55 -2.82 -17.39 -6.47
CA LEU A 55 -3.40 -16.14 -6.92
C LEU A 55 -4.70 -16.43 -7.68
N TRP A 56 -5.80 -15.84 -7.20
CA TRP A 56 -7.16 -16.02 -7.74
C TRP A 56 -7.61 -14.78 -8.51
N GLN A 57 -7.31 -13.58 -7.99
CA GLN A 57 -7.75 -12.32 -8.57
C GLN A 57 -6.74 -11.21 -8.33
N ILE A 58 -6.59 -10.34 -9.33
CA ILE A 58 -5.97 -9.02 -9.19
C ILE A 58 -7.04 -7.97 -9.52
N ARG A 59 -7.24 -7.01 -8.62
CA ARG A 59 -8.04 -5.80 -8.89
C ARG A 59 -7.17 -4.58 -8.66
N ARG A 60 -6.99 -3.75 -9.68
CA ARG A 60 -6.14 -2.56 -9.63
C ARG A 60 -6.95 -1.32 -9.98
N ASP A 61 -7.09 -0.41 -9.02
CA ASP A 61 -7.76 0.87 -9.16
C ASP A 61 -6.74 2.00 -9.26
N VAL A 62 -6.80 2.75 -10.35
CA VAL A 62 -5.91 3.89 -10.60
C VAL A 62 -6.72 5.17 -10.40
N PHE A 63 -6.47 5.85 -9.28
CA PHE A 63 -7.13 7.09 -8.89
C PHE A 63 -6.44 8.28 -9.56
N VAL A 64 -6.68 8.40 -10.87
CA VAL A 64 -6.27 9.52 -11.72
C VAL A 64 -7.48 10.10 -12.45
N SER A 65 -7.30 11.18 -13.20
CA SER A 65 -8.32 11.69 -14.11
C SER A 65 -7.88 11.41 -15.55
N PRO A 66 -8.53 10.51 -16.31
CA PRO A 66 -9.69 9.69 -15.92
C PRO A 66 -9.29 8.47 -15.08
N SER A 67 -10.14 8.07 -14.13
CA SER A 67 -9.89 6.89 -13.31
C SER A 67 -10.12 5.61 -14.12
N MET A 68 -9.43 4.53 -13.73
CA MET A 68 -9.61 3.23 -14.35
C MET A 68 -9.48 2.09 -13.34
N THR A 69 -10.14 0.97 -13.65
CA THR A 69 -10.04 -0.28 -12.89
C THR A 69 -9.62 -1.41 -13.81
N GLU A 70 -8.60 -2.16 -13.44
CA GLU A 70 -8.19 -3.39 -14.11
C GLU A 70 -8.58 -4.58 -13.24
N THR A 71 -9.14 -5.63 -13.84
CA THR A 71 -9.51 -6.86 -13.14
C THR A 71 -9.03 -8.06 -13.94
N LEU A 72 -8.26 -8.93 -13.27
CA LEU A 72 -7.74 -10.18 -13.81
C LEU A 72 -8.14 -11.31 -12.86
N ARG A 73 -8.72 -12.38 -13.39
CA ARG A 73 -9.05 -13.60 -12.61
C ARG A 73 -8.45 -14.84 -13.25
N PHE A 74 -8.08 -15.77 -12.38
CA PHE A 74 -7.48 -17.04 -12.76
C PHE A 74 -8.41 -18.20 -12.44
N GLY A 75 -8.42 -19.21 -13.30
CA GLY A 75 -9.07 -20.49 -13.06
C GLY A 75 -8.21 -21.40 -12.19
N GLN A 76 -8.66 -22.65 -12.01
CA GLN A 76 -7.98 -23.61 -11.13
C GLN A 76 -6.61 -24.05 -11.67
N ASN A 77 -6.42 -24.00 -12.99
CA ASN A 77 -5.20 -24.38 -13.69
C ASN A 77 -4.31 -23.16 -14.02
N ASN A 78 -4.54 -22.03 -13.34
CA ASN A 78 -3.80 -20.78 -13.53
C ASN A 78 -3.99 -20.14 -14.93
N GLU A 79 -5.03 -20.56 -15.66
CA GLU A 79 -5.49 -19.96 -16.90
C GLU A 79 -6.25 -18.65 -16.61
N VAL A 80 -6.15 -17.68 -17.52
CA VAL A 80 -6.90 -16.42 -17.39
C VAL A 80 -8.34 -16.64 -17.80
N ILE A 81 -9.28 -16.51 -16.86
CA ILE A 81 -10.72 -16.69 -17.10
C ILE A 81 -11.48 -15.36 -17.22
N PHE A 82 -10.84 -14.25 -16.81
CA PHE A 82 -11.41 -12.91 -16.94
C PHE A 82 -10.29 -11.87 -16.99
N LYS A 83 -10.34 -10.96 -17.97
CA LYS A 83 -9.37 -9.87 -18.11
C LYS A 83 -10.04 -8.61 -18.67
N LEU A 84 -10.22 -7.58 -17.84
CA LEU A 84 -10.96 -6.38 -18.22
C LEU A 84 -10.30 -5.12 -17.65
N ARG A 85 -10.21 -4.07 -18.45
CA ARG A 85 -9.99 -2.70 -18.01
C ARG A 85 -11.27 -1.91 -18.21
N LYS A 86 -11.77 -1.33 -17.13
CA LYS A 86 -12.91 -0.41 -17.12
C LYS A 86 -12.39 1.01 -17.06
N LEU A 87 -12.62 1.76 -18.13
CA LEU A 87 -12.37 3.19 -18.23
C LEU A 87 -13.66 3.95 -17.93
N LYS A 88 -13.57 5.28 -17.78
CA LYS A 88 -14.75 6.13 -17.55
C LYS A 88 -15.79 6.02 -18.67
N THR A 89 -15.36 5.84 -19.91
CA THR A 89 -16.22 5.90 -21.10
C THR A 89 -16.57 4.54 -21.70
N HIS A 90 -15.73 3.52 -21.49
CA HIS A 90 -15.91 2.20 -22.09
C HIS A 90 -15.14 1.13 -21.32
N ASN A 91 -15.36 -0.12 -21.71
CA ASN A 91 -14.59 -1.26 -21.24
C ASN A 91 -13.71 -1.78 -22.39
N GLU A 92 -12.51 -2.24 -22.05
CA GLU A 92 -11.60 -2.90 -22.99
C GLU A 92 -10.99 -4.15 -22.34
N LEU A 93 -10.55 -5.10 -23.17
CA LEU A 93 -9.83 -6.27 -22.69
C LEU A 93 -8.40 -5.89 -22.36
N LEU A 94 -7.84 -6.51 -21.31
CA LEU A 94 -6.41 -6.37 -21.02
C LEU A 94 -5.60 -7.07 -22.11
N SER A 95 -4.55 -6.40 -22.58
CA SER A 95 -3.57 -6.99 -23.50
C SER A 95 -2.78 -8.11 -22.82
N ASP A 96 -2.13 -8.97 -23.60
CA ASP A 96 -1.30 -10.03 -23.01
C ASP A 96 -0.10 -9.46 -22.24
N ASN A 97 0.44 -8.32 -22.70
CA ASN A 97 1.45 -7.56 -21.96
C ASN A 97 0.94 -7.04 -20.61
N ASP A 98 -0.31 -6.56 -20.55
CA ASP A 98 -0.94 -6.15 -19.28
C ASP A 98 -1.08 -7.34 -18.32
N VAL A 99 -1.52 -8.49 -18.83
CA VAL A 99 -1.63 -9.73 -18.05
C VAL A 99 -0.27 -10.13 -17.48
N MET A 100 0.76 -10.18 -18.33
CA MET A 100 2.12 -10.56 -17.91
C MET A 100 2.67 -9.59 -16.85
N ARG A 101 2.48 -8.28 -17.04
CA ARG A 101 2.87 -7.24 -16.07
C ARG A 101 2.18 -7.45 -14.73
N LEU A 102 0.86 -7.57 -14.71
CA LEU A 102 0.11 -7.75 -13.46
C LEU A 102 0.47 -9.04 -12.72
N GLN A 103 0.71 -10.14 -13.45
CA GLN A 103 1.19 -11.39 -12.85
C GLN A 103 2.61 -11.26 -12.27
N PHE A 104 3.50 -10.55 -12.96
CA PHE A 104 4.83 -10.28 -12.47
C PHE A 104 4.79 -9.43 -11.18
N ASP A 105 4.02 -8.34 -11.20
CA ASP A 105 3.83 -7.45 -10.06
C ASP A 105 3.29 -8.23 -8.84
N ALA A 106 2.30 -9.11 -9.04
CA ALA A 106 1.75 -9.95 -7.97
C ALA A 106 2.83 -10.82 -7.31
N LYS A 107 3.67 -11.50 -8.10
CA LYS A 107 4.77 -12.33 -7.59
C LYS A 107 5.81 -11.52 -6.84
N GLN A 108 6.17 -10.34 -7.34
CA GLN A 108 7.13 -9.46 -6.66
C GLN A 108 6.58 -8.94 -5.34
N ILE A 109 5.32 -8.49 -5.33
CA ILE A 109 4.67 -7.98 -4.12
C ILE A 109 4.54 -9.08 -3.06
N GLU A 110 4.17 -10.31 -3.43
CA GLU A 110 4.14 -11.43 -2.49
C GLU A 110 5.52 -11.69 -1.86
N LYS A 111 6.56 -11.74 -2.69
CA LYS A 111 7.94 -11.97 -2.24
C LYS A 111 8.44 -10.85 -1.31
N ILE A 112 8.28 -9.60 -1.73
CA ILE A 112 8.70 -8.42 -0.95
C ILE A 112 7.93 -8.35 0.36
N SER A 113 6.60 -8.53 0.32
CA SER A 113 5.77 -8.55 1.53
C SER A 113 6.26 -9.61 2.53
N SER A 114 6.60 -10.81 2.06
CA SER A 114 7.12 -11.87 2.93
C SER A 114 8.46 -11.50 3.56
N ALA A 115 9.36 -10.89 2.78
CA ALA A 115 10.66 -10.43 3.26
C ALA A 115 10.51 -9.31 4.31
N LEU A 116 9.64 -8.32 4.07
CA LEU A 116 9.38 -7.21 5.00
C LEU A 116 8.83 -7.70 6.34
N ILE A 117 7.88 -8.65 6.31
CA ILE A 117 7.34 -9.24 7.55
C ILE A 117 8.43 -10.00 8.31
N THR A 118 9.29 -10.74 7.61
CA THR A 118 10.42 -11.46 8.21
C THR A 118 11.44 -10.51 8.82
N GLY A 119 11.72 -9.38 8.17
CA GLY A 119 12.58 -8.31 8.67
C GLY A 119 11.91 -7.40 9.72
N HIS A 120 10.73 -7.76 10.21
CA HIS A 120 9.97 -6.98 11.21
C HIS A 120 9.69 -5.52 10.80
N VAL A 121 9.58 -5.24 9.51
CA VAL A 121 9.25 -3.91 8.98
C VAL A 121 7.77 -3.64 9.15
N LYS A 122 7.43 -2.63 9.94
CA LYS A 122 6.05 -2.23 10.22
C LYS A 122 5.75 -0.86 9.62
N LEU A 123 4.63 -0.75 8.92
CA LEU A 123 4.09 0.51 8.45
C LEU A 123 3.20 1.10 9.54
N PHE A 124 3.40 2.39 9.80
CA PHE A 124 2.52 3.20 10.63
C PHE A 124 2.14 4.48 9.90
N GLN A 125 0.96 4.99 10.22
CA GLN A 125 0.40 6.18 9.61
C GLN A 125 -0.46 6.95 10.62
N GLY A 126 -0.51 8.27 10.47
CA GLY A 126 -1.34 9.10 11.32
C GLY A 126 -1.15 10.60 11.12
N GLN A 127 -1.94 11.37 11.84
CA GLN A 127 -1.86 12.83 11.88
C GLN A 127 -0.76 13.29 12.82
N TRP A 128 0.07 14.21 12.34
CA TRP A 128 1.18 14.80 13.08
C TRP A 128 0.76 16.09 13.79
N HIS A 129 1.05 16.15 15.09
CA HIS A 129 0.76 17.26 15.98
C HIS A 129 2.02 17.66 16.78
N GLY A 130 3.09 18.05 16.08
CA GLY A 130 4.28 18.64 16.70
C GLY A 130 4.99 17.73 17.71
N GLY A 131 5.25 16.47 17.35
CA GLY A 131 5.92 15.48 18.20
C GLY A 131 5.00 14.38 18.73
N LYS A 132 3.68 14.58 18.59
CA LYS A 132 2.66 13.56 18.86
C LYS A 132 2.01 13.13 17.55
N ILE A 133 1.65 11.86 17.48
CA ILE A 133 0.94 11.28 16.35
C ILE A 133 -0.39 10.73 16.83
N THR A 134 -1.46 11.09 16.16
CA THR A 134 -2.73 10.37 16.25
C THR A 134 -2.78 9.39 15.08
N THR A 135 -2.61 8.10 15.35
CA THR A 135 -2.66 7.05 14.32
C THR A 135 -3.99 7.06 13.57
N CYS A 136 -4.03 6.48 12.37
CA CYS A 136 -5.28 6.35 11.62
C CYS A 136 -6.37 5.56 12.39
N ALA A 137 -5.97 4.71 13.34
CA ALA A 137 -6.87 4.00 14.26
C ALA A 137 -7.26 4.80 15.52
N GLY A 138 -6.79 6.05 15.66
CA GLY A 138 -7.12 6.95 16.78
C GLY A 138 -6.22 6.83 18.01
N ALA A 139 -5.26 5.90 18.04
CA ALA A 139 -4.30 5.78 19.15
C ALA A 139 -3.27 6.92 19.10
N GLN A 140 -2.88 7.42 20.28
CA GLN A 140 -1.81 8.42 20.39
C GLN A 140 -0.45 7.76 20.58
N LEU A 141 0.53 8.21 19.79
CA LEU A 141 1.91 7.77 19.87
C LEU A 141 2.84 8.98 20.01
N SER A 142 3.91 8.82 20.78
CA SER A 142 5.05 9.72 20.74
C SER A 142 6.18 8.99 20.01
N ILE A 143 6.74 9.61 18.99
CA ILE A 143 7.83 9.05 18.21
C ILE A 143 8.94 10.07 18.07
N ASN A 144 10.17 9.58 18.12
CA ASN A 144 11.36 10.36 17.84
C ASN A 144 11.93 9.86 16.51
N PHE A 145 11.91 10.71 15.49
CA PHE A 145 12.59 10.45 14.21
C PHE A 145 14.04 10.91 14.28
N GLU A 146 14.85 10.51 13.29
CA GLU A 146 16.19 11.06 13.10
C GLU A 146 16.14 12.59 12.89
N PRO A 147 17.20 13.33 13.28
CA PRO A 147 17.21 14.80 13.25
C PRO A 147 16.81 15.41 11.91
N GLU A 148 17.23 14.80 10.80
CA GLU A 148 16.89 15.25 9.44
C GLU A 148 15.38 15.23 9.20
N ALA A 149 14.72 14.10 9.47
CA ALA A 149 13.28 13.94 9.32
C ALA A 149 12.50 14.87 10.27
N GLN A 150 13.00 15.10 11.49
CA GLN A 150 12.39 16.05 12.40
C GLN A 150 12.45 17.49 11.89
N ASN A 151 13.60 17.90 11.37
CA ASN A 151 13.77 19.25 10.82
C ASN A 151 12.86 19.45 9.62
N TRP A 152 12.78 18.46 8.73
CA TRP A 152 11.86 18.51 7.60
C TRP A 152 10.38 18.60 8.03
N LEU A 153 9.95 17.81 9.02
CA LEU A 153 8.59 17.90 9.57
C LEU A 153 8.28 19.27 10.19
N LYS A 154 9.23 19.84 10.95
CA LYS A 154 9.09 21.17 11.54
C LYS A 154 8.96 22.24 10.47
N GLU A 155 9.80 22.20 9.44
CA GLU A 155 9.72 23.13 8.31
C GLU A 155 8.42 22.97 7.53
N ARG A 156 7.95 21.74 7.31
CA ARG A 156 6.68 21.49 6.63
C ARG A 156 5.48 21.99 7.42
N GLN A 157 5.51 21.84 8.75
CA GLN A 157 4.45 22.30 9.64
C GLN A 157 4.40 23.83 9.73
N LYS A 158 5.54 24.51 9.78
CA LYS A 158 5.58 25.99 9.75
C LYS A 158 4.97 26.56 8.47
N ASN A 159 5.18 25.88 7.34
CA ASN A 159 4.75 26.33 6.02
C ASN A 159 3.34 25.82 5.64
N SER A 160 2.63 25.14 6.54
CA SER A 160 1.30 24.59 6.28
C SER A 160 0.29 25.07 7.33
N THR A 161 -0.85 25.56 6.86
CA THR A 161 -2.01 25.87 7.73
C THR A 161 -2.91 24.66 7.96
N ARG A 162 -2.61 23.52 7.30
CA ARG A 162 -3.39 22.28 7.37
C ARG A 162 -2.68 21.24 8.22
N SER A 163 -3.44 20.35 8.83
CA SER A 163 -2.92 19.16 9.52
C SER A 163 -2.07 18.31 8.57
N LEU A 164 -0.90 17.89 9.04
CA LEU A 164 -0.01 17.00 8.29
C LEU A 164 -0.39 15.55 8.61
N THR A 165 -0.55 14.74 7.59
CA THR A 165 -0.63 13.28 7.71
C THR A 165 0.73 12.71 7.33
N ILE A 166 1.24 11.77 8.13
CA ILE A 166 2.54 11.14 7.93
C ILE A 166 2.44 9.62 7.87
N ALA A 167 3.33 9.00 7.11
CA ALA A 167 3.53 7.56 7.05
C ALA A 167 5.01 7.26 7.27
N TRP A 168 5.33 6.21 8.03
CA TRP A 168 6.71 5.80 8.28
C TRP A 168 6.83 4.29 8.43
N LEU A 169 8.05 3.79 8.23
CA LEU A 169 8.44 2.42 8.55
C LEU A 169 9.17 2.40 9.89
N ASP A 170 8.89 1.38 10.69
CA ASP A 170 9.62 1.05 11.92
C ASP A 170 10.17 -0.36 11.77
N SER A 171 11.47 -0.52 11.96
CA SER A 171 12.16 -1.80 11.91
C SER A 171 13.29 -1.85 12.96
N PRO A 172 13.93 -3.00 13.19
CA PRO A 172 15.08 -3.11 14.09
C PRO A 172 16.23 -2.15 13.76
N GLU A 173 16.36 -1.75 12.49
CA GLU A 173 17.40 -0.84 12.00
C GLU A 173 17.06 0.64 12.22
N GLY A 174 15.79 0.97 12.51
CA GLY A 174 15.38 2.33 12.82
C GLY A 174 14.03 2.72 12.23
N LYS A 175 13.78 4.04 12.21
CA LYS A 175 12.52 4.63 11.74
C LYS A 175 12.78 5.46 10.49
N GLN A 176 12.07 5.15 9.41
CA GLN A 176 12.18 5.87 8.15
C GLN A 176 10.85 6.55 7.82
N LEU A 177 10.87 7.88 7.79
CA LEU A 177 9.74 8.68 7.33
C LEU A 177 9.55 8.47 5.82
N LEU A 178 8.36 8.04 5.41
CA LEU A 178 8.04 7.74 4.01
C LEU A 178 7.35 8.93 3.35
N LEU A 179 6.23 9.37 3.91
CA LEU A 179 5.34 10.34 3.29
C LEU A 179 4.93 11.41 4.30
N VAL A 180 4.87 12.65 3.85
CA VAL A 180 4.25 13.77 4.56
C VAL A 180 3.38 14.52 3.57
N ALA A 181 2.08 14.58 3.85
CA ALA A 181 1.12 15.24 2.98
C ALA A 181 0.10 16.04 3.78
N ASN A 182 -0.51 17.02 3.12
CA ASN A 182 -1.69 17.72 3.65
C ASN A 182 -2.98 16.94 3.37
N ASP A 183 -2.89 15.89 2.55
CA ASP A 183 -4.00 15.00 2.22
C ASP A 183 -4.15 13.90 3.27
N ASP A 184 -5.39 13.50 3.52
CA ASP A 184 -5.70 12.36 4.38
C ASP A 184 -5.58 11.05 3.61
N PHE A 185 -4.46 10.36 3.80
CA PHE A 185 -4.24 9.02 3.26
C PHE A 185 -4.56 7.90 4.26
N CYS A 186 -5.10 8.20 5.46
CA CYS A 186 -5.70 7.20 6.35
C CYS A 186 -6.91 6.52 5.71
N ARG A 187 -7.58 7.19 4.76
CA ARG A 187 -8.68 6.59 3.96
C ARG A 187 -8.30 5.29 3.24
N TRP A 188 -7.01 5.05 3.01
CA TRP A 188 -6.50 3.86 2.33
C TRP A 188 -6.07 2.75 3.29
N GLU A 189 -6.08 2.99 4.60
CA GLU A 189 -5.73 1.97 5.58
C GLU A 189 -6.92 1.02 5.80
N PRO A 190 -6.83 -0.25 5.40
CA PRO A 190 -7.87 -1.22 5.67
C PRO A 190 -7.83 -1.64 7.14
N THR A 191 -8.99 -1.99 7.68
CA THR A 191 -9.07 -2.77 8.91
C THR A 191 -8.93 -4.25 8.58
N LYS A 192 -8.52 -5.08 9.55
CA LYS A 192 -8.45 -6.53 9.39
C LYS A 192 -9.73 -7.14 8.80
N ASP A 193 -10.90 -6.65 9.22
CA ASP A 193 -12.21 -7.17 8.77
C ASP A 193 -12.67 -6.62 7.41
N LYS A 194 -11.98 -5.62 6.87
CA LYS A 194 -12.31 -4.96 5.59
C LYS A 194 -11.25 -5.22 4.51
N LEU A 195 -10.18 -5.95 4.85
CA LEU A 195 -9.18 -6.44 3.91
C LEU A 195 -9.61 -7.81 3.39
#